data_AF-A0A7J8XU44-F1
#
_entry.id   AF-A0A7J8XU44-F1
#
_cell.length_a   1.000
_cell.length_b   1.000
_cell.length_c   1.000
_cell.angle_alpha   90.00
_cell.angle_beta   90.00
_cell.angle_gamma   90.00
#
_symmetry.space_group_name_H-M   'P 1'
#
loop_
_entity.id
_entity.type
_entity.pdbx_description
1 polymer ?
#
loop_
_entity_poly.entity_id
_entity_poly.type
_entity_poly.pdbx_seq_one_letter_code
_entity_poly.pdbx_strand_id
1 'polypeptide(L)'
;ALSVGSDSNGSGVVALLEIARLFSLLYSNPKTRGRYNLLFGLTSGGPYNYNGTQKWLRSFDQRLRESIDYAICLNSIGSWDNELWIHVSKPPENAYIKQIFEGFSNVAEELDIKVGLKHKKINISNPRVAWEHEQFSRLRVTAATLSEISTAPELLQGTGGLFDSRQFVNETAITRGVKLVAESLADGIGGMSGNMCGKYDIDHAFAGQFLDTRHIYGHQGKNVQIFADGGSLAVNPAYIQSWLDLLSQTPRVAPFLSKNDPFVMALKKELADHTDEVNMQHEVLEGVFTFYDSTSARLNIYQVASVTFDLLLLLMLGSYLIVLFSFLVITTRGLDDLISLFRRPPSRKVKTA
;
A
#
# COMPACT_ATOMS: atom_id res chain seq x y z
N ALA A 1 -12.73 1.52 -11.48
CA ALA A 1 -11.64 1.90 -10.57
C ALA A 1 -10.66 0.74 -10.50
N LEU A 2 -9.37 1.01 -10.29
CA LEU A 2 -8.33 -0.01 -10.08
C LEU A 2 -7.87 0.11 -8.62
N SER A 3 -7.37 -0.97 -8.03
CA SER A 3 -6.84 -0.90 -6.67
C SER A 3 -5.49 -0.20 -6.67
N VAL A 4 -5.40 0.90 -5.93
CA VAL A 4 -4.19 1.74 -5.77
C VAL A 4 -3.47 1.41 -4.46
N GLY A 5 -4.23 1.07 -3.42
CA GLY A 5 -3.67 0.63 -2.14
C GLY A 5 -3.07 1.78 -1.32
N SER A 6 -3.70 2.95 -1.27
CA SER A 6 -3.11 4.14 -0.64
C SER A 6 -2.61 3.88 0.78
N ASP A 7 -3.42 3.24 1.62
CA ASP A 7 -3.00 2.84 2.97
C ASP A 7 -2.48 1.39 3.04
N SER A 8 -2.93 0.53 2.13
CA SER A 8 -2.41 -0.83 1.93
C SER A 8 -1.00 -0.78 1.33
N ASN A 9 -0.03 -0.47 2.19
CA ASN A 9 1.40 -0.31 1.93
C ASN A 9 1.80 0.89 1.06
N GLY A 10 0.88 1.71 0.55
CA GLY A 10 1.25 2.99 -0.06
C GLY A 10 1.88 3.93 0.97
N SER A 11 1.22 4.10 2.12
CA SER A 11 1.69 4.92 3.25
C SER A 11 3.07 4.50 3.76
N GLY A 12 3.35 3.19 3.84
CA GLY A 12 4.66 2.66 4.23
C GLY A 12 5.78 2.99 3.22
N VAL A 13 5.48 2.97 1.92
CA VAL A 13 6.46 3.34 0.87
C VAL A 13 6.79 4.83 0.96
N VAL A 14 5.80 5.72 1.13
CA VAL A 14 6.06 7.15 1.30
C VAL A 14 6.92 7.42 2.53
N ALA A 15 6.62 6.74 3.64
CA ALA A 15 7.41 6.88 4.85
C ALA A 15 8.87 6.46 4.63
N LEU A 16 9.11 5.36 3.92
CA LEU A 16 10.47 4.92 3.61
C LEU A 16 11.23 5.94 2.74
N LEU A 17 10.58 6.50 1.72
CA LEU A 17 11.20 7.51 0.85
C LEU A 17 11.58 8.77 1.64
N GLU A 18 10.69 9.24 2.51
CA GLU A 18 10.98 10.39 3.35
C GLU A 18 12.08 10.11 4.38
N ILE A 19 12.12 8.92 4.98
CA ILE A 19 13.21 8.51 5.86
C ILE A 19 14.54 8.49 5.10
N ALA A 20 14.58 7.94 3.88
CA ALA A 20 15.77 7.94 3.05
C ALA A 20 16.27 9.37 2.77
N ARG A 21 15.36 10.30 2.45
CA ARG A 21 15.67 11.73 2.29
C ARG A 21 16.26 12.35 3.56
N LEU A 22 15.68 12.08 4.73
CA LEU A 22 16.15 12.62 6.01
C LEU A 22 17.56 12.12 6.35
N PHE A 23 17.83 10.82 6.17
CA PHE A 23 19.14 10.25 6.43
C PHE A 23 20.19 10.66 5.40
N SER A 24 19.81 10.90 4.14
CA SER A 24 20.70 11.49 3.13
C SER A 24 21.21 12.87 3.59
N LEU A 25 20.29 13.73 4.05
CA LEU A 25 20.65 15.04 4.60
C LEU A 25 21.50 14.91 5.86
N LEU A 26 21.17 13.98 6.75
CA LEU A 26 21.92 13.76 7.98
C LEU A 26 23.34 13.26 7.70
N TYR A 27 23.53 12.33 6.77
CA TYR A 27 24.83 11.71 6.45
C TYR A 27 25.67 12.50 5.45
N SER A 28 25.10 13.57 4.88
CA SER A 28 25.84 14.56 4.07
C SER A 28 27.04 15.14 4.83
N ASN A 29 26.91 15.29 6.15
CA ASN A 29 28.01 15.73 7.00
C ASN A 29 28.80 14.50 7.50
N PRO A 30 30.12 14.42 7.24
CA PRO A 30 30.94 13.29 7.70
C PRO A 30 30.94 13.09 9.21
N LYS A 31 30.70 14.16 9.99
CA LYS A 31 30.69 14.12 11.45
C LYS A 31 29.46 13.44 12.03
N THR A 32 28.36 13.38 11.29
CA THR A 32 27.07 12.81 11.72
C THR A 32 26.83 11.42 11.14
N ARG A 33 27.80 10.87 10.40
CA ARG A 33 27.75 9.49 9.91
C ARG A 33 27.81 8.51 11.08
N GLY A 34 26.79 7.65 11.16
CA GLY A 34 26.71 6.59 12.15
C GLY A 34 27.75 5.48 11.92
N ARG A 35 27.92 4.60 12.91
CA ARG A 35 28.73 3.38 12.76
C ARG A 35 28.04 2.28 11.95
N TYR A 36 26.72 2.34 11.86
CA TYR A 36 25.89 1.41 11.12
C TYR A 36 25.62 1.94 9.72
N ASN A 37 25.65 1.03 8.74
CA ASN A 37 25.22 1.32 7.40
C ASN A 37 23.71 1.10 7.31
N LEU A 38 22.99 2.09 6.81
CA LEU A 38 21.56 1.99 6.55
C LEU A 38 21.34 1.48 5.13
N LEU A 39 20.48 0.46 5.00
CA LEU A 39 20.05 -0.07 3.72
C LEU A 39 18.55 0.11 3.58
N PHE A 40 18.13 0.84 2.55
CA PHE A 40 16.72 1.02 2.22
C PHE A 40 16.32 0.03 1.12
N GLY A 41 15.29 -0.77 1.39
CA GLY A 41 14.81 -1.81 0.47
C GLY A 41 13.33 -1.63 0.16
N LEU A 42 12.98 -1.56 -1.13
CA LEU A 42 11.61 -1.66 -1.61
C LEU A 42 11.41 -3.01 -2.26
N THR A 43 10.58 -3.84 -1.64
CA THR A 43 10.27 -5.19 -2.10
C THR A 43 8.87 -5.24 -2.72
N SER A 44 8.72 -6.04 -3.77
CA SER A 44 7.41 -6.29 -4.38
C SER A 44 6.82 -7.61 -3.86
N GLY A 45 5.51 -7.78 -4.05
CA GLY A 45 4.82 -9.03 -3.71
C GLY A 45 4.50 -9.23 -2.23
N GLY A 46 4.30 -8.14 -1.47
CA GLY A 46 3.84 -8.19 -0.08
C GLY A 46 2.61 -9.08 0.14
N PRO A 47 1.47 -8.85 -0.57
CA PRO A 47 0.27 -9.67 -0.43
C PRO A 47 0.46 -11.17 -0.78
N TYR A 48 1.53 -11.49 -1.52
CA TYR A 48 1.85 -12.84 -1.97
C TYR A 48 2.90 -13.48 -1.05
N ASN A 49 2.65 -13.44 0.26
CA ASN A 49 3.58 -13.91 1.31
C ASN A 49 4.95 -13.22 1.28
N TYR A 50 5.04 -11.95 0.89
CA TYR A 50 6.31 -11.21 0.81
C TYR A 50 7.37 -11.94 -0.05
N ASN A 51 6.96 -12.48 -1.20
CA ASN A 51 7.84 -13.30 -2.04
C ASN A 51 9.06 -12.53 -2.55
N GLY A 52 8.93 -11.23 -2.85
CA GLY A 52 10.06 -10.41 -3.26
C GLY A 52 11.13 -10.32 -2.17
N THR A 53 10.72 -10.07 -0.92
CA THR A 53 11.63 -10.08 0.24
C THR A 53 12.26 -11.46 0.43
N GLN A 54 11.46 -12.53 0.30
CA GLN A 54 11.95 -13.89 0.44
C GLN A 54 13.04 -14.23 -0.60
N LYS A 55 12.84 -13.85 -1.86
CA LYS A 55 13.82 -14.10 -2.92
C LYS A 55 15.06 -13.23 -2.78
N TRP A 56 14.88 -11.94 -2.47
CA TRP A 56 15.99 -11.04 -2.17
C TRP A 56 16.87 -11.58 -1.04
N LEU A 57 16.28 -12.05 0.06
CA LEU A 57 17.03 -12.67 1.16
C LEU A 57 17.69 -14.02 0.79
N ARG A 58 17.14 -14.74 -0.18
CA ARG A 58 17.74 -15.99 -0.70
C ARG A 58 18.88 -15.73 -1.67
N SER A 59 18.91 -14.57 -2.32
CA SER A 59 20.00 -14.16 -3.21
C SER A 59 21.31 -13.92 -2.45
N PHE A 60 21.23 -13.61 -1.15
CA PHE A 60 22.40 -13.42 -0.30
C PHE A 60 23.01 -14.73 0.19
N ASP A 61 24.33 -14.77 0.17
CA ASP A 61 25.12 -15.78 0.86
C ASP A 61 24.89 -15.72 2.38
N GLN A 62 25.12 -16.85 3.05
CA GLN A 62 24.91 -16.95 4.50
C GLN A 62 25.70 -15.89 5.29
N ARG A 63 26.93 -15.58 4.87
CA ARG A 63 27.79 -14.59 5.54
C ARG A 63 27.20 -13.18 5.48
N LEU A 64 26.64 -12.80 4.33
CA LEU A 64 25.99 -11.49 4.15
C LEU A 64 24.70 -11.40 4.97
N ARG A 65 23.97 -12.50 5.11
CA ARG A 65 22.77 -12.52 5.99
C ARG A 65 23.12 -12.38 7.46
N GLU A 66 24.21 -13.01 7.89
CA GLU A 66 24.70 -12.91 9.27
C GLU A 66 25.29 -11.53 9.59
N SER A 67 25.70 -10.75 8.58
CA SER A 67 26.10 -9.35 8.77
C SER A 67 24.94 -8.37 8.94
N ILE A 68 23.68 -8.80 8.74
CA ILE A 68 22.51 -7.96 8.99
C ILE A 68 22.14 -8.06 10.47
N ASP A 69 22.47 -7.03 11.25
CA ASP A 69 22.19 -7.01 12.69
C ASP A 69 20.67 -7.02 12.97
N TYR A 70 19.92 -6.16 12.30
CA TYR A 70 18.47 -6.14 12.36
C TYR A 70 17.82 -5.46 11.14
N ALA A 71 16.54 -5.74 10.91
CA ALA A 71 15.72 -5.09 9.89
C ALA A 71 14.42 -4.53 10.48
N ILE A 72 14.00 -3.35 10.03
CA ILE A 72 12.72 -2.74 10.40
C ILE A 72 11.88 -2.62 9.12
N CYS A 73 10.69 -3.21 9.15
CA CYS A 73 9.74 -3.15 8.04
C CYS A 73 8.59 -2.18 8.41
N LEU A 74 8.17 -1.35 7.47
CA LEU A 74 7.05 -0.42 7.64
C LEU A 74 5.84 -0.93 6.85
N ASN A 75 4.68 -1.06 7.50
CA ASN A 75 3.47 -1.58 6.87
C ASN A 75 2.24 -0.80 7.36
N SER A 76 1.47 -0.19 6.46
CA SER A 76 0.24 0.57 6.77
C SER A 76 0.37 1.49 8.00
N ILE A 77 0.96 2.67 7.79
CA ILE A 77 1.14 3.71 8.83
C ILE A 77 0.40 4.99 8.45
N GLY A 78 -0.69 4.88 7.68
CA GLY A 78 -1.42 6.01 7.12
C GLY A 78 -2.73 6.35 7.83
N SER A 79 -3.37 5.42 8.53
CA SER A 79 -4.69 5.60 9.13
C SER A 79 -4.69 5.50 10.66
N TRP A 80 -3.52 5.48 11.31
CA TRP A 80 -3.42 5.39 12.76
C TRP A 80 -3.70 6.72 13.46
N ASP A 81 -4.36 6.63 14.63
CA ASP A 81 -4.61 7.78 15.49
C ASP A 81 -3.41 8.03 16.41
N ASN A 82 -3.30 7.26 17.50
CA ASN A 82 -2.26 7.42 18.53
C ASN A 82 -1.60 6.08 18.93
N GLU A 83 -2.01 4.95 18.34
CA GLU A 83 -1.50 3.63 18.70
C GLU A 83 -0.79 2.97 17.51
N LEU A 84 0.46 2.56 17.72
CA LEU A 84 1.25 1.80 16.76
C LEU A 84 1.72 0.49 17.39
N TRP A 85 1.80 -0.56 16.57
CA TRP A 85 2.20 -1.89 17.01
C TRP A 85 3.51 -2.29 16.36
N ILE A 86 4.46 -2.73 17.18
CA ILE A 86 5.68 -3.39 16.75
C ILE A 86 5.45 -4.89 16.84
N HIS A 87 5.40 -5.55 15.69
CA HIS A 87 5.26 -7.00 15.58
C HIS A 87 6.63 -7.65 15.48
N VAL A 88 6.86 -8.65 16.32
CA VAL A 88 8.13 -9.37 16.39
C VAL A 88 7.91 -10.87 16.42
N SER A 89 8.78 -11.59 15.71
CA SER A 89 8.79 -13.05 15.65
C SER A 89 9.75 -13.73 16.62
N LYS A 90 10.86 -13.07 16.94
CA LYS A 90 11.83 -13.51 17.95
C LYS A 90 11.33 -13.13 19.35
N PRO A 91 11.69 -13.90 20.40
CA PRO A 91 11.26 -13.59 21.76
C PRO A 91 11.77 -12.21 22.19
N PRO A 92 11.00 -11.47 23.02
CA PRO A 92 11.36 -10.14 23.50
C PRO A 92 12.59 -10.13 24.41
N GLU A 93 13.06 -11.30 24.86
CA GLU A 93 14.31 -11.48 25.61
C GLU A 93 15.57 -11.21 24.78
N ASN A 94 15.45 -11.19 23.46
CA ASN A 94 16.58 -10.89 22.59
C ASN A 94 17.02 -9.43 22.79
N ALA A 95 18.32 -9.21 23.04
CA ALA A 95 18.90 -7.89 23.28
C ALA A 95 18.55 -6.87 22.18
N TYR A 96 18.59 -7.27 20.91
CA TYR A 96 18.27 -6.39 19.78
C TYR A 96 16.79 -5.98 19.78
N ILE A 97 15.87 -6.89 20.08
CA ILE A 97 14.43 -6.59 20.11
C ILE A 97 14.10 -5.68 21.28
N LYS A 98 14.68 -5.96 22.45
CA LYS A 98 14.54 -5.12 23.63
C LYS A 98 15.03 -3.71 23.35
N GLN A 99 16.21 -3.58 22.71
CA GLN A 99 16.76 -2.28 22.33
C GLN A 99 15.88 -1.54 21.32
N ILE A 100 15.39 -2.22 20.28
CA ILE A 100 14.46 -1.63 19.31
C ILE A 100 13.22 -1.12 20.06
N PHE A 101 12.58 -1.97 20.87
CA PHE A 101 11.37 -1.58 21.57
C PHE A 101 11.61 -0.40 22.54
N GLU A 102 12.68 -0.43 23.34
CA GLU A 102 13.03 0.66 24.26
C GLU A 102 13.31 1.97 23.50
N GLY A 103 14.05 1.93 22.39
CA GLY A 103 14.30 3.11 21.56
C GLY A 103 13.02 3.70 20.96
N PHE A 104 12.09 2.86 20.50
CA PHE A 104 10.79 3.32 20.02
C PHE A 104 9.90 3.83 21.16
N SER A 105 9.87 3.18 22.32
CA SER A 105 9.08 3.59 23.47
C SER A 105 9.52 4.95 24.02
N ASN A 106 10.83 5.18 24.16
CA ASN A 106 11.36 6.45 24.66
C ASN A 106 10.95 7.62 23.76
N VAL A 107 11.14 7.49 22.45
CA VAL A 107 10.75 8.52 21.47
C VAL A 107 9.23 8.67 21.39
N ALA A 108 8.49 7.57 21.52
CA ALA A 108 7.03 7.61 21.51
C ALA A 108 6.47 8.36 22.72
N GLU A 109 7.07 8.20 23.92
CA GLU A 109 6.70 8.99 25.11
C GLU A 109 6.93 10.49 24.88
N GLU A 110 8.00 10.88 24.18
CA GLU A 110 8.26 12.29 23.83
C GLU A 110 7.26 12.86 22.82
N LEU A 111 6.75 12.02 21.92
CA LEU A 111 5.79 12.41 20.88
C LEU A 111 4.31 12.20 21.28
N ASP A 112 4.05 11.77 22.53
CA ASP A 112 2.72 11.39 23.04
C ASP A 112 2.02 10.30 22.19
N ILE A 113 2.80 9.34 21.71
CA ILE A 113 2.34 8.19 20.92
C ILE A 113 2.41 6.93 21.80
N LYS A 114 1.41 6.06 21.70
CA LYS A 114 1.43 4.75 22.36
C LYS A 114 2.00 3.70 21.41
N VAL A 115 3.12 3.09 21.79
CA VAL A 115 3.72 1.98 21.03
C VAL A 115 3.58 0.68 21.82
N GLY A 116 2.90 -0.30 21.23
CA GLY A 116 2.71 -1.63 21.80
C GLY A 116 3.60 -2.68 21.15
N LEU A 117 4.07 -3.65 21.93
CA LEU A 117 4.83 -4.81 21.43
C LEU A 117 3.91 -6.03 21.29
N LYS A 118 3.89 -6.63 20.09
CA LYS A 118 3.20 -7.91 19.84
C LYS A 118 4.19 -8.97 19.40
N HIS A 119 4.34 -10.00 20.22
CA HIS A 119 5.17 -11.15 19.90
C HIS A 119 4.32 -12.31 19.37
N LYS A 120 4.70 -12.83 18.20
CA LYS A 120 4.07 -14.01 17.59
C LYS A 120 5.15 -14.97 17.08
N LYS A 121 5.22 -16.16 17.67
CA LYS A 121 6.16 -17.19 17.24
C LYS A 121 5.84 -17.66 15.82
N ILE A 122 6.87 -17.75 14.97
CA ILE A 122 6.73 -18.27 13.60
C ILE A 122 6.39 -19.75 13.59
N ASN A 123 5.42 -20.13 12.76
CA ASN A 123 5.14 -21.52 12.44
C ASN A 123 5.81 -21.90 11.11
N ILE A 124 6.90 -22.65 11.17
CA ILE A 124 7.70 -23.02 10.00
C ILE A 124 6.93 -23.98 9.05
N SER A 125 6.00 -24.77 9.58
CA SER A 125 5.21 -25.69 8.75
C SER A 125 4.15 -24.99 7.91
N ASN A 126 3.72 -23.79 8.30
CA ASN A 126 2.76 -23.02 7.54
C ASN A 126 3.48 -22.25 6.42
N PRO A 127 3.17 -22.47 5.13
CA PRO A 127 3.78 -21.70 4.06
C PRO A 127 3.41 -20.22 4.09
N ARG A 128 2.25 -19.88 4.67
CA ARG A 128 1.74 -18.51 4.76
C ARG A 128 2.62 -17.64 5.65
N VAL A 129 2.89 -16.42 5.17
CA VAL A 129 3.57 -15.38 5.92
C VAL A 129 2.67 -14.14 5.98
N ALA A 130 2.35 -13.69 7.20
CA ALA A 130 1.42 -12.58 7.39
C ALA A 130 2.14 -11.23 7.52
N TRP A 131 3.41 -11.24 7.92
CA TRP A 131 4.23 -10.04 8.10
C TRP A 131 5.59 -10.19 7.44
N GLU A 132 6.16 -9.10 6.94
CA GLU A 132 7.44 -9.14 6.25
C GLU A 132 8.59 -9.65 7.14
N HIS A 133 8.62 -9.25 8.42
CA HIS A 133 9.65 -9.66 9.38
C HIS A 133 9.67 -11.18 9.64
N GLU A 134 8.57 -11.90 9.37
CA GLU A 134 8.53 -13.36 9.49
C GLU A 134 9.45 -14.02 8.42
N GLN A 135 9.62 -13.41 7.22
CA GLN A 135 10.55 -13.91 6.19
C GLN A 135 12.02 -13.79 6.65
N PHE A 136 12.38 -12.65 7.25
CA PHE A 136 13.71 -12.46 7.85
C PHE A 136 13.97 -13.46 8.99
N SER A 137 12.97 -13.68 9.83
CA SER A 137 13.08 -14.59 10.98
C SER A 137 13.25 -16.05 10.56
N ARG A 138 12.64 -16.49 9.45
CA ARG A 138 12.86 -17.82 8.85
C ARG A 138 14.32 -18.04 8.44
N LEU A 139 15.02 -16.98 8.06
CA LEU A 139 16.45 -16.99 7.69
C LEU A 139 17.37 -16.56 8.85
N ARG A 140 16.86 -16.62 10.09
CA ARG A 140 17.56 -16.30 11.35
C ARG A 140 17.98 -14.82 11.52
N VAL A 141 17.56 -13.92 10.63
CA VAL A 141 17.78 -12.47 10.77
C VAL A 141 16.79 -11.88 11.78
N THR A 142 17.26 -10.94 12.59
CA THR A 142 16.44 -10.20 13.58
C THR A 142 15.62 -9.15 12.85
N ALA A 143 14.29 -9.16 12.98
CA ALA A 143 13.45 -8.17 12.31
C ALA A 143 12.18 -7.85 13.08
N ALA A 144 11.66 -6.64 12.87
CA ALA A 144 10.41 -6.15 13.43
C ALA A 144 9.58 -5.43 12.35
N THR A 145 8.25 -5.53 12.42
CA THR A 145 7.35 -4.75 11.56
C THR A 145 6.60 -3.73 12.39
N LEU A 146 6.65 -2.46 11.99
CA LEU A 146 5.83 -1.39 12.53
C LEU A 146 4.55 -1.26 11.69
N SER A 147 3.40 -1.30 12.34
CA SER A 147 2.10 -1.15 11.66
C SER A 147 1.01 -0.63 12.59
N GLU A 148 -0.02 -0.02 12.01
CA GLU A 148 -1.26 0.31 12.73
C GLU A 148 -2.11 -0.92 13.08
N ILE A 149 -2.01 -1.99 12.27
CA ILE A 149 -2.89 -3.15 12.39
C ILE A 149 -2.43 -3.99 13.57
N SER A 150 -3.34 -4.17 14.53
CA SER A 150 -3.02 -4.87 15.77
C SER A 150 -2.98 -6.40 15.59
N THR A 151 -3.71 -6.96 14.63
CA THR A 151 -3.77 -8.41 14.36
C THR A 151 -3.25 -8.71 12.96
N ALA A 152 -2.61 -9.87 12.80
CA ALA A 152 -2.11 -10.29 11.49
C ALA A 152 -3.27 -10.42 10.49
N PRO A 153 -3.20 -9.79 9.31
CA PRO A 153 -4.27 -9.88 8.32
C PRO A 153 -4.39 -11.29 7.71
N GLU A 154 -5.61 -11.67 7.33
CA GLU A 154 -5.94 -12.87 6.54
C GLU A 154 -5.52 -12.73 5.06
N LEU A 155 -5.70 -13.79 4.24
CA LEU A 155 -5.09 -13.83 2.90
C LEU A 155 -5.75 -12.75 2.06
N LEU A 156 -4.95 -11.81 1.55
CA LEU A 156 -5.43 -10.67 0.79
C LEU A 156 -6.40 -9.75 1.57
N GLN A 157 -6.52 -9.91 2.89
CA GLN A 157 -7.38 -9.06 3.72
C GLN A 157 -6.80 -7.64 3.74
N GLY A 158 -7.57 -6.68 3.21
CA GLY A 158 -7.13 -5.28 3.11
C GLY A 158 -6.15 -4.99 1.98
N THR A 159 -5.78 -5.97 1.15
CA THR A 159 -4.92 -5.74 -0.03
C THR A 159 -5.74 -5.82 -1.31
N GLY A 160 -5.48 -4.94 -2.28
CA GLY A 160 -6.26 -4.95 -3.51
C GLY A 160 -7.67 -4.37 -3.35
N GLY A 161 -7.96 -3.70 -2.22
CA GLY A 161 -9.23 -3.03 -1.97
C GLY A 161 -9.46 -1.92 -3.00
N LEU A 162 -10.66 -1.89 -3.58
CA LEU A 162 -11.06 -0.83 -4.51
C LEU A 162 -11.37 0.49 -3.80
N PHE A 163 -11.73 0.38 -2.52
CA PHE A 163 -12.10 1.51 -1.66
C PHE A 163 -10.89 2.14 -0.96
N ASP A 164 -9.73 1.49 -1.00
CA ASP A 164 -8.50 2.05 -0.44
C ASP A 164 -8.00 3.18 -1.35
N SER A 165 -8.35 4.39 -0.94
CA SER A 165 -8.16 5.63 -1.69
C SER A 165 -7.52 6.70 -0.80
N ARG A 166 -7.09 7.81 -1.42
CA ARG A 166 -6.39 8.90 -0.73
C ARG A 166 -7.10 9.44 0.53
N GLN A 167 -8.42 9.34 0.57
CA GLN A 167 -9.27 9.87 1.65
C GLN A 167 -9.11 9.14 2.98
N PHE A 168 -8.63 7.89 2.97
CA PHE A 168 -8.42 7.10 4.18
C PHE A 168 -7.04 7.31 4.80
N VAL A 169 -6.13 8.00 4.09
CA VAL A 169 -4.78 8.25 4.56
C VAL A 169 -4.67 9.66 5.15
N ASN A 170 -4.25 9.73 6.41
CA ASN A 170 -3.96 10.97 7.11
C ASN A 170 -2.47 11.35 6.98
N GLU A 171 -2.20 12.50 6.35
CA GLU A 171 -0.84 13.03 6.17
C GLU A 171 -0.13 13.30 7.50
N THR A 172 -0.88 13.73 8.52
CA THR A 172 -0.32 14.03 9.83
C THR A 172 0.13 12.77 10.55
N ALA A 173 -0.61 11.66 10.37
CA ALA A 173 -0.24 10.36 10.91
C ALA A 173 1.06 9.85 10.27
N ILE A 174 1.21 10.00 8.95
CA ILE A 174 2.46 9.61 8.26
C ILE A 174 3.62 10.49 8.71
N THR A 175 3.43 11.81 8.80
CA THR A 175 4.46 12.75 9.25
C THR A 175 4.95 12.41 10.66
N ARG A 176 4.02 12.13 11.59
CA ARG A 176 4.36 11.69 12.95
C ARG A 176 5.05 10.32 12.96
N GLY A 177 4.61 9.39 12.11
CA GLY A 177 5.17 8.03 12.03
C GLY A 177 6.60 8.04 11.48
N VAL A 178 6.84 8.85 10.44
CA VAL A 178 8.18 9.11 9.90
C VAL A 178 9.07 9.74 10.96
N LYS A 179 8.58 10.76 11.68
CA LYS A 179 9.33 11.41 12.76
C LYS A 179 9.71 10.42 13.86
N LEU A 180 8.76 9.61 14.31
CA LEU A 180 8.99 8.53 15.28
C LEU A 180 10.08 7.57 14.80
N VAL A 181 9.96 7.04 13.58
CA VAL A 181 10.93 6.07 13.05
C VAL A 181 12.32 6.70 12.85
N ALA A 182 12.38 7.92 12.32
CA ALA A 182 13.64 8.61 12.07
C ALA A 182 14.39 8.94 13.37
N GLU A 183 13.69 9.48 14.37
CA GLU A 183 14.24 9.76 15.70
C GLU A 183 14.67 8.48 16.41
N SER A 184 13.83 7.43 16.41
CA SER A 184 14.17 6.14 17.03
C SER A 184 15.38 5.47 16.37
N LEU A 185 15.55 5.62 15.06
CA LEU A 185 16.74 5.14 14.36
C LEU A 185 17.97 5.97 14.72
N ALA A 186 17.86 7.30 14.75
CA ALA A 186 18.98 8.17 15.08
C ALA A 186 19.47 7.97 16.53
N ASP A 187 18.54 7.81 17.49
CA ASP A 187 18.87 7.52 18.90
C ASP A 187 19.39 6.07 19.07
N GLY A 188 18.74 5.09 18.42
CA GLY A 188 19.15 3.69 18.44
C GLY A 188 20.58 3.46 17.94
N ILE A 189 20.99 4.18 16.88
CA ILE A 189 22.35 4.16 16.35
C ILE A 189 23.37 4.69 17.37
N GLY A 190 22.97 5.62 18.25
CA GLY A 190 23.80 6.12 19.35
C GLY A 190 23.95 5.13 20.51
N GLY A 191 22.86 4.47 20.90
CA GLY A 191 22.83 3.50 22.02
C GLY A 191 23.61 2.21 21.78
N MET A 192 23.82 1.83 20.52
CA MET A 192 24.54 0.60 20.15
C MET A 192 26.06 0.61 20.46
N SER A 193 26.64 1.75 20.81
CA SER A 193 28.06 1.83 21.20
C SER A 193 28.34 1.44 22.66
N GLY A 194 27.34 1.33 23.53
CA GLY A 194 27.53 1.23 24.98
C GLY A 194 27.72 -0.19 25.54
N ASN A 195 27.00 -1.20 25.01
CA ASN A 195 26.77 -2.44 25.76
C ASN A 195 27.12 -3.76 25.05
N MET A 196 27.83 -3.73 23.91
CA MET A 196 28.30 -4.96 23.24
C MET A 196 29.78 -4.95 22.82
N CYS A 197 30.60 -4.05 23.36
CA CYS A 197 32.04 -4.28 23.35
C CYS A 197 32.35 -5.34 24.42
N GLY A 198 32.60 -6.56 23.97
CA GLY A 198 33.07 -7.65 24.81
C GLY A 198 34.23 -7.20 25.68
N LYS A 199 34.13 -7.58 26.94
CA LYS A 199 35.21 -7.62 27.92
C LYS A 199 36.33 -8.51 27.37
N TYR A 200 37.23 -7.93 26.58
CA TYR A 200 38.53 -8.50 26.25
C TYR A 200 39.57 -7.41 26.47
N ASP A 201 40.54 -7.76 27.30
CA ASP A 201 41.65 -6.96 27.77
C ASP A 201 42.30 -6.13 26.67
N ILE A 202 42.43 -4.82 26.93
CA ILE A 202 43.63 -4.08 26.52
C ILE A 202 44.00 -3.17 27.69
N ASP A 203 44.77 -3.74 28.61
CA ASP A 203 45.59 -2.99 29.55
C ASP A 203 46.68 -2.22 28.77
N HIS A 204 46.89 -0.97 29.20
CA HIS A 204 48.00 -0.07 28.87
C HIS A 204 48.17 0.40 27.41
N ALA A 205 47.83 1.68 27.14
CA ALA A 205 48.83 2.76 27.04
C ALA A 205 48.21 4.10 26.58
N PHE A 206 48.76 5.19 27.12
CA PHE A 206 48.58 6.59 26.75
C PHE A 206 47.28 7.32 27.13
N ALA A 207 47.27 7.76 28.39
CA ALA A 207 46.67 9.04 28.74
C ALA A 207 47.46 10.18 28.06
N GLY A 208 46.78 10.99 27.25
CA GLY A 208 47.30 12.27 26.75
C GLY A 208 46.88 12.61 25.33
N GLN A 209 46.02 13.64 25.24
CA GLN A 209 45.88 14.55 24.10
C GLN A 209 44.78 14.26 23.05
N PHE A 210 43.67 14.96 23.25
CA PHE A 210 42.74 15.54 22.25
C PHE A 210 41.67 14.66 21.57
N LEU A 211 40.42 14.99 21.96
CA LEU A 211 39.13 14.80 21.27
C LEU A 211 38.52 13.38 21.27
N ASP A 212 38.28 12.96 22.51
CA ASP A 212 37.14 12.18 23.00
C ASP A 212 35.90 12.16 22.08
N THR A 213 35.68 11.03 21.41
CA THR A 213 34.48 10.72 20.59
C THR A 213 33.24 10.40 21.44
N ARG A 214 33.12 11.01 22.62
CA ARG A 214 31.83 11.33 23.26
C ARG A 214 31.02 12.38 22.47
N HIS A 215 31.50 12.85 21.32
CA HIS A 215 31.11 14.10 20.66
C HIS A 215 30.42 14.01 19.29
N ILE A 216 29.84 12.87 18.91
CA ILE A 216 28.92 12.88 17.74
C ILE A 216 27.46 13.11 18.18
N TYR A 217 27.03 12.53 19.31
CA TYR A 217 25.75 12.90 19.96
C TYR A 217 25.80 12.85 21.51
N GLY A 218 26.93 13.17 22.14
CA GLY A 218 27.03 13.21 23.61
C GLY A 218 26.19 14.31 24.24
N HIS A 219 24.96 13.96 24.63
CA HIS A 219 24.20 14.74 25.59
C HIS A 219 23.61 13.87 26.69
N GLN A 220 24.00 14.17 27.93
CA GLN A 220 23.30 13.74 29.15
C GLN A 220 22.10 14.68 29.42
N GLY A 221 21.27 14.89 28.40
CA GLY A 221 20.04 15.66 28.49
C GLY A 221 18.94 14.88 27.80
N LYS A 222 17.93 14.46 28.55
CA LYS A 222 16.66 14.00 27.98
C LYS A 222 16.12 15.16 27.11
N ASN A 223 15.62 14.88 25.91
CA ASN A 223 14.94 15.82 25.00
C ASN A 223 15.83 16.61 24.01
N VAL A 224 16.47 15.95 23.05
CA VAL A 224 16.91 16.63 21.81
C VAL A 224 16.27 15.95 20.61
N GLN A 225 15.25 16.58 20.05
CA GLN A 225 14.65 16.16 18.78
C GLN A 225 15.62 16.50 17.64
N ILE A 226 16.20 15.50 16.98
CA ILE A 226 17.14 15.68 15.88
C ILE A 226 16.41 16.22 14.64
N PHE A 227 15.16 15.79 14.45
CA PHE A 227 14.27 16.14 13.36
C PHE A 227 13.12 17.04 13.87
N ALA A 228 13.47 18.08 14.62
CA ALA A 228 12.52 19.05 15.17
C ALA A 228 11.78 19.86 14.09
N ASP A 229 10.53 20.24 14.37
CA ASP A 229 9.68 20.97 13.42
C ASP A 229 10.24 22.38 13.20
N GLY A 230 10.52 22.74 11.94
CA GLY A 230 11.15 24.02 11.57
C GLY A 230 12.68 24.00 11.49
N GLY A 231 13.34 22.87 11.79
CA GLY A 231 14.76 22.66 11.51
C GLY A 231 15.04 22.39 10.02
N SER A 232 16.31 22.48 9.62
CA SER A 232 16.74 22.10 8.25
C SER A 232 16.57 20.60 7.97
N LEU A 233 16.52 19.79 9.03
CA LEU A 233 16.27 18.35 9.01
C LEU A 233 14.79 18.01 9.31
N ALA A 234 13.87 18.98 9.27
CA ALA A 234 12.47 18.68 9.51
C ALA A 234 11.89 17.75 8.42
N VAL A 235 10.89 16.96 8.84
CA VAL A 235 10.05 16.17 7.93
C VAL A 235 9.33 17.13 6.98
N ASN A 236 9.33 16.83 5.68
CA ASN A 236 8.73 17.67 4.66
C ASN A 236 7.31 17.19 4.33
N PRO A 237 6.25 17.87 4.82
CA PRO A 237 4.87 17.44 4.57
C PRO A 237 4.49 17.54 3.09
N ALA A 238 5.00 18.54 2.35
CA ALA A 238 4.71 18.68 0.93
C ALA A 238 5.31 17.53 0.10
N TYR A 239 6.47 17.03 0.52
CA TYR A 239 7.08 15.84 -0.09
C TYR A 239 6.20 14.60 0.13
N ILE A 240 5.79 14.36 1.38
CA ILE A 240 4.86 13.27 1.73
C ILE A 240 3.57 13.36 0.92
N GLN A 241 2.97 14.55 0.85
CA GLN A 241 1.73 14.78 0.12
C GLN A 241 1.87 14.46 -1.37
N SER A 242 2.94 14.93 -2.02
CA SER A 242 3.15 14.68 -3.46
C SER A 242 3.33 13.21 -3.80
N TRP A 243 4.08 12.46 -2.99
CA TRP A 243 4.24 11.01 -3.15
C TRP A 243 2.97 10.23 -2.83
N LEU A 244 2.21 10.64 -1.81
CA LEU A 244 0.90 10.06 -1.52
C LEU A 244 -0.08 10.26 -2.67
N ASP A 245 -0.12 11.45 -3.26
CA ASP A 245 -1.00 11.75 -4.37
C ASP A 245 -0.62 10.92 -5.60
N LEU A 246 0.68 10.78 -5.90
CA LEU A 246 1.18 9.91 -6.97
C LEU A 246 0.83 8.43 -6.74
N LEU A 247 1.04 7.91 -5.52
CA LEU A 247 0.70 6.53 -5.17
C LEU A 247 -0.80 6.25 -5.17
N SER A 248 -1.61 7.26 -4.83
CA SER A 248 -3.07 7.14 -4.83
C SER A 248 -3.69 7.14 -6.23
N GLN A 249 -2.94 7.58 -7.25
CA GLN A 249 -3.40 7.63 -8.64
C GLN A 249 -2.87 6.46 -9.48
N THR A 250 -1.83 5.77 -9.00
CA THR A 250 -1.15 4.69 -9.73
C THR A 250 -1.64 3.32 -9.26
N PRO A 251 -2.18 2.46 -10.15
CA PRO A 251 -2.59 1.12 -9.78
C PRO A 251 -1.36 0.22 -9.56
N ARG A 252 -1.23 -0.39 -8.39
CA ARG A 252 -0.02 -1.15 -7.99
C ARG A 252 -0.18 -2.68 -8.03
N VAL A 253 -1.15 -3.18 -8.79
CA VAL A 253 -1.36 -4.62 -8.96
C VAL A 253 -0.43 -5.14 -10.06
N ALA A 254 0.15 -6.33 -9.86
CA ALA A 254 1.21 -6.89 -10.71
C ALA A 254 0.96 -6.85 -12.24
N PRO A 255 -0.25 -7.11 -12.78
CA PRO A 255 -0.49 -7.02 -14.23
C PRO A 255 -0.37 -5.60 -14.81
N PHE A 256 -0.53 -4.57 -13.99
CA PHE A 256 -0.49 -3.17 -14.41
C PHE A 256 0.88 -2.53 -14.22
N LEU A 257 1.83 -3.23 -13.59
CA LEU A 257 3.20 -2.79 -13.40
C LEU A 257 4.11 -3.50 -14.40
N SER A 258 4.35 -2.86 -15.54
CA SER A 258 5.31 -3.38 -16.51
C SER A 258 6.75 -3.28 -15.97
N LYS A 259 7.69 -4.07 -16.51
CA LYS A 259 9.09 -4.05 -16.05
C LYS A 259 9.75 -2.66 -16.19
N ASN A 260 9.34 -1.92 -17.20
CA ASN A 260 9.82 -0.58 -17.54
C ASN A 260 8.76 0.47 -17.23
N ASP A 261 7.93 0.24 -16.21
CA ASP A 261 6.90 1.20 -15.85
C ASP A 261 7.54 2.54 -15.42
N PRO A 262 7.06 3.69 -15.93
CA PRO A 262 7.54 5.00 -15.50
C PRO A 262 7.49 5.20 -13.99
N PHE A 263 6.51 4.60 -13.30
CA PHE A 263 6.38 4.67 -11.85
C PHE A 263 7.54 3.97 -11.13
N VAL A 264 7.92 2.76 -11.57
CA VAL A 264 9.05 2.02 -10.99
C VAL A 264 10.37 2.75 -11.27
N MET A 265 10.50 3.36 -12.44
CA MET A 265 11.65 4.22 -12.75
C MET A 265 11.69 5.49 -11.91
N ALA A 266 10.54 6.09 -11.61
CA ALA A 266 10.43 7.25 -10.73
C ALA A 266 10.89 6.91 -9.30
N LEU A 267 10.43 5.78 -8.74
CA LEU A 267 10.89 5.30 -7.42
C LEU A 267 12.40 5.04 -7.39
N LYS A 268 12.94 4.40 -8.45
CA LYS A 268 14.38 4.17 -8.57
C LYS A 268 15.15 5.48 -8.60
N LYS A 269 14.69 6.44 -9.39
CA LYS A 269 15.33 7.74 -9.52
C LYS A 269 15.32 8.48 -8.19
N GLU A 270 14.19 8.49 -7.50
CA GLU A 270 14.06 9.13 -6.19
C GLU A 270 15.04 8.53 -5.17
N LEU A 271 15.13 7.20 -5.09
CA LEU A 271 16.11 6.56 -4.21
C LEU A 271 17.54 6.88 -4.62
N ALA A 272 17.83 6.99 -5.92
CA ALA A 272 19.17 7.31 -6.43
C ALA A 272 19.59 8.75 -6.12
N ASP A 273 18.64 9.66 -5.96
CA ASP A 273 18.94 11.03 -5.54
C ASP A 273 19.29 11.11 -4.04
N HIS A 274 18.82 10.16 -3.23
CA HIS A 274 19.06 10.14 -1.77
C HIS A 274 20.05 9.07 -1.28
N THR A 275 20.52 8.17 -2.13
CA THR A 275 21.41 7.06 -1.75
C THR A 275 22.56 6.89 -2.73
N ASP A 276 23.72 6.46 -2.24
CA ASP A 276 24.95 6.36 -3.05
C ASP A 276 24.88 5.24 -4.11
N GLU A 277 24.30 4.09 -3.76
CA GLU A 277 24.17 2.93 -4.65
C GLU A 277 22.73 2.41 -4.70
N VAL A 278 22.14 2.34 -5.90
CA VAL A 278 20.80 1.79 -6.12
C VAL A 278 20.86 0.62 -7.09
N ASN A 279 20.54 -0.57 -6.57
CA ASN A 279 20.37 -1.78 -7.37
C ASN A 279 18.89 -2.07 -7.61
N MET A 280 18.53 -2.37 -8.86
CA MET A 280 17.19 -2.78 -9.25
C MET A 280 17.24 -4.22 -9.78
N GLN A 281 16.51 -5.11 -9.11
CA GLN A 281 16.41 -6.51 -9.49
C GLN A 281 14.98 -6.82 -9.92
N HIS A 282 14.82 -7.33 -11.14
CA HIS A 282 13.53 -7.84 -11.63
C HIS A 282 13.51 -9.34 -11.49
N GLU A 283 12.60 -9.84 -10.67
CA GLU A 283 12.44 -11.26 -10.44
C GLU A 283 11.06 -11.74 -10.88
N VAL A 284 11.01 -12.98 -11.38
CA VAL A 284 9.75 -13.63 -11.71
C VAL A 284 9.12 -14.13 -10.40
N LEU A 285 7.86 -13.78 -10.17
CA LEU A 285 7.12 -14.27 -9.02
C LEU A 285 6.89 -15.79 -9.19
N GLU A 286 7.69 -16.61 -8.50
CA GLU A 286 7.50 -18.06 -8.46
C GLU A 286 6.51 -18.39 -7.35
N GLY A 287 5.35 -18.97 -7.68
CA GLY A 287 4.33 -19.27 -6.69
C GLY A 287 3.02 -19.81 -7.26
N VAL A 288 2.02 -19.92 -6.37
CA VAL A 288 0.67 -20.46 -6.63
C VAL A 288 -0.18 -19.52 -7.53
N PHE A 289 0.21 -18.25 -7.63
CA PHE A 289 -0.55 -17.24 -8.36
C PHE A 289 -0.04 -17.10 -9.79
N THR A 290 -0.92 -17.42 -10.74
CA THR A 290 -0.76 -17.08 -12.16
C THR A 290 -1.50 -15.76 -12.41
N PHE A 291 -0.76 -14.73 -12.81
CA PHE A 291 -1.37 -13.46 -13.18
C PHE A 291 -1.88 -13.56 -14.62
N TYR A 292 -3.16 -13.25 -14.80
CA TYR A 292 -3.71 -13.01 -16.12
C TYR A 292 -3.20 -11.67 -16.62
N ASP A 293 -2.66 -11.65 -17.84
CA ASP A 293 -2.26 -10.42 -18.51
C ASP A 293 -3.50 -9.54 -18.79
N SER A 294 -3.28 -8.25 -19.04
CA SER A 294 -4.29 -7.23 -19.29
C SER A 294 -5.36 -7.70 -20.29
N THR A 295 -6.53 -8.10 -19.77
CA THR A 295 -7.65 -8.52 -20.61
C THR A 295 -8.30 -7.28 -21.23
N SER A 296 -8.02 -7.02 -22.51
CA SER A 296 -8.84 -6.07 -23.28
C SER A 296 -10.22 -6.68 -23.50
N ALA A 297 -11.18 -6.31 -22.63
CA ALA A 297 -12.56 -6.74 -22.73
C ALA A 297 -13.36 -5.72 -23.56
N ARG A 298 -14.04 -6.18 -24.60
CA ARG A 298 -15.02 -5.36 -25.34
C ARG A 298 -16.38 -5.50 -24.66
N LEU A 299 -16.87 -4.43 -24.03
CA LEU A 299 -18.24 -4.39 -23.49
C LEU A 299 -19.22 -4.06 -24.62
N ASN A 300 -19.88 -5.08 -25.16
CA ASN A 300 -20.97 -4.87 -26.10
C ASN A 300 -22.26 -4.65 -25.32
N ILE A 301 -22.79 -3.42 -25.35
CA ILE A 301 -24.07 -3.08 -24.73
C ILE A 301 -25.16 -3.27 -25.79
N TYR A 302 -26.02 -4.28 -25.60
CA TYR A 302 -27.18 -4.51 -26.44
C TYR A 302 -28.42 -3.93 -25.76
N GLN A 303 -29.11 -3.03 -26.45
CA GLN A 303 -30.42 -2.56 -26.02
C GLN A 303 -31.48 -3.56 -26.49
N VAL A 304 -32.30 -4.08 -25.58
CA VAL A 304 -33.40 -4.99 -25.93
C VAL A 304 -34.45 -4.23 -26.75
N ALA A 305 -35.05 -4.91 -27.73
CA ALA A 305 -36.12 -4.35 -28.55
C ALA A 305 -37.21 -3.74 -27.66
N SER A 306 -37.52 -2.46 -27.87
CA SER A 306 -38.52 -1.77 -27.06
C SER A 306 -39.93 -2.25 -27.44
N VAL A 307 -40.85 -2.23 -26.47
CA VAL A 307 -42.28 -2.55 -26.67
C VAL A 307 -42.91 -1.70 -27.80
N THR A 308 -42.31 -0.55 -28.13
CA THR A 308 -42.75 0.28 -29.26
C THR A 308 -42.59 -0.40 -30.61
N PHE A 309 -41.61 -1.29 -30.77
CA PHE A 309 -41.43 -2.07 -31.99
C PHE A 309 -42.61 -3.02 -32.20
N ASP A 310 -43.00 -3.76 -31.16
CA ASP A 310 -44.14 -4.68 -31.22
C ASP A 310 -45.45 -3.94 -31.46
N LEU A 311 -45.63 -2.76 -30.84
CA LEU A 311 -46.83 -1.93 -31.03
C LEU A 311 -46.89 -1.32 -32.44
N LEU A 312 -45.75 -0.90 -32.99
CA LEU A 312 -45.65 -0.41 -34.37
C LEU A 312 -45.90 -1.54 -35.37
N LEU A 313 -45.35 -2.73 -35.11
CA LEU A 313 -45.59 -3.92 -35.94
C LEU A 313 -47.07 -4.32 -35.91
N LEU A 314 -47.71 -4.29 -34.73
CA LEU A 314 -49.14 -4.54 -34.58
C LEU A 314 -49.99 -3.49 -35.32
N LEU A 315 -49.61 -2.21 -35.26
CA LEU A 315 -50.29 -1.14 -36.00
C LEU A 315 -50.15 -1.33 -37.51
N MET A 316 -48.95 -1.66 -38.00
CA MET A 316 -48.69 -1.92 -39.41
C MET A 316 -49.51 -3.11 -39.93
N LEU A 317 -49.48 -4.25 -39.22
CA LEU A 317 -50.25 -5.44 -39.57
C LEU A 317 -51.77 -5.18 -39.50
N GLY A 318 -52.24 -4.48 -38.46
CA GLY A 318 -53.64 -4.12 -38.30
C GLY A 318 -54.15 -3.22 -39.41
N SER A 319 -53.41 -2.17 -39.76
CA SER A 319 -53.77 -1.26 -40.85
C SER A 319 -53.81 -1.97 -42.21
N TYR A 320 -52.85 -2.87 -42.48
CA TYR A 320 -52.82 -3.68 -43.69
C TYR A 320 -54.08 -4.55 -43.85
N LEU A 321 -54.48 -5.26 -42.80
CA LEU A 321 -55.67 -6.11 -42.84
C LEU A 321 -56.96 -5.30 -43.03
N ILE A 322 -57.06 -4.12 -42.42
CA ILE A 322 -58.22 -3.22 -42.58
C ILE A 322 -58.33 -2.72 -44.03
N VAL A 323 -57.22 -2.32 -44.64
CA VAL A 323 -57.18 -1.88 -46.04
C VAL A 323 -57.56 -3.03 -46.98
N LEU A 324 -56.98 -4.21 -46.76
CA LEU A 324 -57.27 -5.39 -47.57
C LEU A 324 -58.75 -5.80 -47.48
N PHE A 325 -59.32 -5.80 -46.26
CA PHE A 325 -60.74 -6.07 -46.05
C PHE A 325 -61.61 -5.04 -46.77
N SER A 326 -61.29 -3.75 -46.63
CA SER A 326 -62.05 -2.68 -47.27
C SER A 326 -62.00 -2.80 -48.80
N PHE A 327 -60.83 -3.10 -49.37
CA PHE A 327 -60.66 -3.32 -50.80
C PHE A 327 -61.46 -4.52 -51.32
N LEU A 328 -61.43 -5.66 -50.61
CA LEU A 328 -62.22 -6.84 -50.95
C LEU A 328 -63.73 -6.59 -50.88
N VAL A 329 -64.20 -5.86 -49.85
CA VAL A 329 -65.64 -5.53 -49.73
C VAL A 329 -66.08 -4.57 -50.83
N ILE A 330 -65.28 -3.53 -51.14
CA ILE A 330 -65.58 -2.59 -52.23
C ILE A 330 -65.67 -3.32 -53.57
N THR A 331 -64.74 -4.24 -53.86
CA THR A 331 -64.72 -4.99 -55.13
C THR A 331 -65.84 -6.02 -55.26
N THR A 332 -66.32 -6.61 -54.16
CA THR A 332 -67.34 -7.67 -54.19
C THR A 332 -68.78 -7.19 -53.94
N ARG A 333 -68.99 -6.13 -53.16
CA ARG A 333 -70.33 -5.67 -52.74
C ARG A 333 -70.62 -4.19 -53.01
N GLY A 334 -69.65 -3.42 -53.48
CA GLY A 334 -69.82 -1.99 -53.73
C GLY A 334 -69.69 -1.13 -52.46
N LEU A 335 -69.52 0.18 -52.66
CA LEU A 335 -69.06 1.11 -51.62
C LEU A 335 -70.11 1.42 -50.55
N ASP A 336 -71.40 1.32 -50.91
CA ASP A 336 -72.53 1.66 -50.04
C ASP A 336 -72.73 0.67 -48.87
N ASP A 337 -72.35 -0.59 -49.06
CA ASP A 337 -72.47 -1.65 -48.03
C ASP A 337 -71.35 -1.61 -46.99
N LEU A 338 -70.18 -1.06 -47.34
CA LEU A 338 -69.11 -0.81 -46.35
C LEU A 338 -69.52 0.30 -45.38
N ILE A 339 -70.19 1.33 -45.89
CA ILE A 339 -70.69 2.47 -45.10
C ILE A 339 -71.88 2.06 -44.23
N SER A 340 -72.73 1.13 -44.69
CA SER A 340 -73.86 0.62 -43.92
C SER A 340 -73.43 -0.20 -42.69
N LEU A 341 -72.27 -0.87 -42.75
CA LEU A 341 -71.72 -1.68 -41.65
C LEU A 341 -71.25 -0.85 -40.43
N PHE A 342 -70.79 0.38 -40.66
CA PHE A 342 -70.36 1.30 -39.61
C PHE A 342 -71.45 2.29 -39.17
N ARG A 343 -72.61 2.31 -39.85
CA ARG A 343 -73.74 3.15 -39.47
C ARG A 343 -74.60 2.44 -38.43
N ARG A 344 -74.75 3.02 -37.24
CA ARG A 344 -75.69 2.50 -36.22
C ARG A 344 -77.12 2.45 -36.81
N PRO A 345 -77.87 1.35 -36.61
CA PRO A 345 -79.23 1.25 -37.13
C PRO A 345 -80.13 2.32 -36.48
N PRO A 346 -81.04 2.96 -37.24
CA PRO A 346 -81.89 4.01 -36.71
C PRO A 346 -82.83 3.47 -35.61
N SER A 347 -82.97 4.23 -34.51
CA SER A 347 -83.79 3.82 -33.37
C SER A 347 -85.25 3.69 -33.78
N ARG A 348 -85.81 2.50 -33.55
CA ARG A 348 -87.21 2.17 -33.83
C ARG A 348 -88.10 2.98 -32.88
N LYS A 349 -88.76 4.03 -33.39
CA LYS A 349 -89.81 4.74 -32.64
C LYS A 349 -90.93 3.76 -32.31
N VAL A 350 -91.20 3.57 -31.01
CA VAL A 350 -92.35 2.84 -30.48
C VAL A 350 -93.61 3.68 -30.77
N LYS A 351 -94.57 3.12 -31.51
CA LYS A 351 -95.95 3.63 -31.54
C LYS A 351 -96.67 3.09 -30.31
N THR A 352 -97.00 3.97 -29.38
CA THR A 352 -98.03 3.71 -28.36
C THR A 352 -99.39 3.60 -29.02
N ALA A 353 -100.18 2.63 -28.54
CA ALA A 353 -101.55 2.33 -28.99
C ALA A 353 -102.51 3.50 -28.82
#